data_AF-A0A971ML50-F1
#
_entry.id   AF-A0A971ML50-F1
#
_cell.length_a   1.000
_cell.length_b   1.000
_cell.length_c   1.000
_cell.angle_alpha   90.00
_cell.angle_beta   90.00
_cell.angle_gamma   90.00
#
_symmetry.space_group_name_H-M   'P 1'
#
loop_
_entity.id
_entity.type
_entity.pdbx_description
1 polymer ?
#
loop_
_entity_poly.entity_id
_entity_poly.type
_entity_poly.pdbx_seq_one_letter_code
_entity_poly.pdbx_strand_id
1 'polypeptide(L)'
;MSCLVSKTAEKLEKALLKAQARERSARQKARLSSIVFWGLTVLLFGVACRDVASFFASSSGVRLMALWTLPAAWYIVSSRLAGQAAQDLSKLKNTAISRGYPGLCPHENPCGCRQDFFDKMEKQGIDLYL
;
A
#
# COMPACT_ATOMS: atom_id res chain seq x y z
N MET A 1 -27.95 6.86 -21.99
CA MET A 1 -26.68 7.27 -22.63
C MET A 1 -25.55 7.01 -21.65
N SER A 2 -24.60 6.14 -22.00
CA SER A 2 -23.49 5.77 -21.14
C SER A 2 -22.43 6.87 -21.14
N CYS A 3 -22.40 7.72 -20.12
CA CYS A 3 -21.36 8.76 -19.99
C CYS A 3 -19.93 8.25 -19.79
N LEU A 4 -19.74 6.93 -19.73
CA LEU A 4 -18.44 6.26 -19.65
C LEU A 4 -17.77 6.11 -21.02
N VAL A 5 -17.74 7.17 -21.83
CA VAL A 5 -16.94 7.21 -23.07
C VAL A 5 -15.98 8.40 -23.07
N SER A 6 -15.56 8.84 -21.88
CA SER A 6 -14.38 9.69 -21.77
C SER A 6 -13.15 8.81 -21.54
N LYS A 7 -12.20 8.81 -22.50
CA LYS A 7 -10.90 8.12 -22.38
C LYS A 7 -10.15 8.48 -21.09
N THR A 8 -10.46 9.61 -20.45
CA THR A 8 -9.83 10.03 -19.20
C THR A 8 -10.42 9.32 -17.98
N ALA A 9 -11.73 9.08 -17.94
CA ALA A 9 -12.39 8.35 -16.84
C ALA A 9 -11.94 6.88 -16.79
N GLU A 10 -11.88 6.22 -17.94
CA GLU A 10 -11.43 4.82 -18.03
C GLU A 10 -9.95 4.65 -17.63
N LYS A 11 -9.10 5.62 -17.99
CA LYS A 11 -7.70 5.65 -17.54
C LYS A 11 -7.59 5.85 -16.03
N LEU A 12 -8.47 6.67 -15.45
CA LEU A 12 -8.49 6.96 -14.01
C LEU A 12 -8.97 5.75 -13.20
N GLU A 13 -10.01 5.06 -13.68
CA GLU A 13 -10.50 3.80 -13.10
C GLU A 13 -9.41 2.72 -13.10
N LYS A 14 -8.77 2.48 -14.26
CA LYS A 14 -7.66 1.52 -14.37
C LYS A 14 -6.48 1.89 -13.46
N ALA A 15 -6.16 3.18 -13.33
CA ALA A 15 -5.10 3.66 -12.46
C ALA A 15 -5.42 3.42 -10.97
N LEU A 16 -6.65 3.70 -10.55
CA LEU A 16 -7.12 3.50 -9.18
C LEU A 16 -7.16 2.02 -8.80
N LEU A 17 -7.71 1.16 -9.67
CA LEU A 17 -7.69 -0.30 -9.48
C LEU A 17 -6.27 -0.85 -9.35
N LYS A 18 -5.36 -0.40 -10.22
CA LYS A 18 -3.94 -0.80 -10.19
C LYS A 18 -3.25 -0.30 -8.91
N ALA A 19 -3.54 0.92 -8.47
CA ALA A 19 -3.01 1.47 -7.23
C ALA A 19 -3.52 0.70 -6.01
N GLN A 20 -4.81 0.34 -5.98
CA GLN A 20 -5.42 -0.45 -4.90
C GLN A 20 -4.83 -1.86 -4.82
N ALA A 21 -4.64 -2.53 -5.96
CA ALA A 21 -3.97 -3.83 -6.00
C ALA A 21 -2.50 -3.75 -5.51
N ARG A 22 -1.79 -2.68 -5.88
CA ARG A 22 -0.43 -2.40 -5.40
C ARG A 22 -0.41 -2.13 -3.90
N GLU A 23 -1.35 -1.35 -3.37
CA GLU A 23 -1.42 -1.08 -1.94
C GLU A 23 -1.73 -2.36 -1.15
N ARG A 24 -2.70 -3.17 -1.59
CA ARG A 24 -3.04 -4.44 -0.94
C ARG A 24 -1.85 -5.40 -0.91
N SER A 25 -1.17 -5.58 -2.04
CA SER A 25 0.01 -6.45 -2.11
C SER A 25 1.19 -5.91 -1.30
N ALA A 26 1.44 -4.59 -1.32
CA ALA A 26 2.48 -3.97 -0.50
C ALA A 26 2.18 -4.08 1.00
N ARG A 27 0.91 -3.88 1.42
CA ARG A 27 0.47 -4.11 2.81
C ARG A 27 0.65 -5.55 3.25
N GLN A 28 0.31 -6.53 2.40
CA GLN A 28 0.53 -7.94 2.70
C GLN A 28 2.03 -8.25 2.87
N LYS A 29 2.88 -7.76 1.96
CA LYS A 29 4.34 -7.89 2.06
C LYS A 29 4.89 -7.23 3.33
N ALA A 30 4.38 -6.05 3.70
CA ALA A 30 4.77 -5.35 4.91
C ALA A 30 4.34 -6.11 6.19
N ARG A 31 3.16 -6.74 6.20
CA ARG A 31 2.74 -7.60 7.32
C ARG A 31 3.61 -8.84 7.44
N LEU A 32 3.86 -9.54 6.33
CA LEU A 32 4.72 -10.72 6.31
C LEU A 32 6.15 -10.38 6.73
N SER A 33 6.72 -9.30 6.20
CA SER A 33 8.06 -8.85 6.57
C SER A 33 8.14 -8.45 8.04
N SER A 34 7.09 -7.84 8.60
CA SER A 34 6.98 -7.52 10.02
C SER A 34 7.01 -8.79 10.87
N ILE A 35 6.20 -9.80 10.54
CA ILE A 35 6.14 -11.06 11.28
C ILE A 35 7.50 -11.75 11.28
N VAL A 36 8.15 -11.84 10.11
CA VAL A 36 9.47 -12.48 9.98
C VAL A 36 10.53 -11.70 10.76
N PHE A 37 10.55 -10.37 10.64
CA PHE A 37 11.50 -9.51 11.34
C PHE A 37 11.36 -9.61 12.85
N TRP A 38 10.15 -9.42 13.39
CA TRP A 38 9.92 -9.48 14.83
C TRP A 38 10.11 -10.90 15.38
N GLY A 39 9.69 -11.93 14.65
CA GLY A 39 9.91 -13.32 15.04
C GLY A 39 11.41 -13.66 15.16
N LEU A 40 12.22 -13.25 14.19
CA LEU A 40 13.66 -13.45 14.23
C LEU A 40 14.34 -12.58 15.31
N THR A 41 13.82 -11.38 15.54
CA THR A 41 14.33 -10.47 16.60
C THR A 41 14.10 -11.06 17.98
N VAL A 42 12.92 -11.64 18.25
CA VAL A 42 12.62 -12.30 19.54
C VAL A 42 13.52 -13.52 19.75
N LEU A 43 13.75 -14.32 18.70
CA LEU A 43 14.68 -15.45 18.76
C LEU A 43 16.10 -15.01 19.12
N LEU A 44 16.62 -13.99 18.43
CA LEU A 44 17.96 -13.45 18.71
C LEU A 44 18.06 -12.83 20.09
N PHE A 45 17.02 -12.12 20.52
CA PHE A 45 16.96 -11.55 21.86
C PHE A 45 16.99 -12.63 22.94
N GLY A 46 16.25 -13.73 22.76
CA GLY A 46 16.28 -14.87 23.68
C GLY A 46 17.65 -15.55 23.77
N VAL A 47 18.39 -15.64 22.65
CA VAL A 47 19.75 -16.19 22.64
C VAL A 47 20.75 -15.21 23.27
N ALA A 48 20.66 -13.93 22.93
CA ALA A 48 21.55 -12.89 23.46
C ALA A 48 21.34 -12.65 24.96
N CYS A 49 20.11 -12.70 25.48
CA CYS A 49 19.83 -12.51 26.90
C CYS A 49 20.50 -13.54 27.82
N ARG A 50 20.84 -14.72 27.30
CA ARG A 50 21.58 -15.72 28.07
C ARG A 50 23.05 -15.34 28.26
N ASP A 51 23.65 -14.70 27.25
CA ASP A 51 25.09 -14.39 27.25
C ASP A 51 25.47 -13.42 26.11
N VAL A 52 25.19 -12.12 26.29
CA VAL A 52 25.31 -11.09 25.23
C VAL A 52 26.74 -10.97 24.72
N ALA A 53 27.71 -10.89 25.63
CA ALA A 53 29.11 -10.65 25.28
C ALA A 53 29.73 -11.82 24.50
N SER A 54 29.45 -13.07 24.92
CA SER A 54 29.94 -14.26 24.22
C SER A 54 29.20 -14.48 22.89
N PHE A 55 27.92 -14.13 22.80
CA PHE A 55 27.17 -14.19 21.55
C PHE A 55 27.75 -13.25 20.48
N PHE A 56 27.96 -11.98 20.80
CA PHE A 56 28.52 -11.01 19.84
C PHE A 56 30.01 -11.23 19.55
N ALA A 57 30.77 -11.83 20.47
CA ALA A 57 32.16 -12.22 20.24
C ALA A 57 32.30 -13.53 19.43
N SER A 58 31.25 -14.37 19.41
CA SER A 58 31.26 -15.63 18.68
C SER A 58 31.03 -15.45 17.17
N SER A 59 31.72 -16.24 16.35
CA SER A 59 31.50 -16.26 14.90
C SER A 59 30.08 -16.67 14.52
N SER A 60 29.40 -17.45 15.36
CA SER A 60 28.01 -17.86 15.18
C SER A 60 27.04 -16.70 15.42
N GLY A 61 27.22 -15.90 16.48
CA GLY A 61 26.37 -14.74 16.75
C GLY A 61 26.52 -13.64 15.71
N VAL A 62 27.74 -13.38 15.21
CA VAL A 62 27.98 -12.44 14.11
C VAL A 62 27.30 -12.93 12.81
N ARG A 63 27.38 -14.23 12.49
CA ARG A 63 26.68 -14.82 11.32
C ARG A 63 25.16 -14.71 11.45
N LEU A 64 24.61 -14.94 12.64
CA LEU A 64 23.18 -14.81 12.93
C LEU A 64 22.71 -13.35 12.80
N MET A 65 23.49 -12.38 13.26
CA MET A 65 23.21 -10.96 13.07
C MET A 65 23.27 -10.55 11.60
N ALA A 66 24.26 -11.05 10.85
CA ALA A 66 24.32 -10.83 9.41
C ALA A 66 23.09 -11.40 8.68
N LEU A 67 22.64 -12.61 9.05
CA LEU A 67 21.43 -13.21 8.51
C LEU A 67 20.16 -12.42 8.88
N TRP A 68 20.12 -11.78 10.06
CA TRP A 68 19.02 -10.92 10.48
C TRP A 68 18.93 -9.60 9.72
N THR A 69 20.03 -9.08 9.20
CA THR A 69 20.01 -7.85 8.39
C THR A 69 19.15 -7.98 7.13
N LEU A 70 19.02 -9.18 6.57
CA LEU A 70 18.22 -9.46 5.38
C LEU A 70 16.71 -9.27 5.64
N PRO A 71 16.10 -9.93 6.64
CA PRO A 71 14.74 -9.63 7.09
C PRO A 71 14.53 -8.18 7.51
N ALA A 72 15.52 -7.56 8.16
CA ALA A 72 15.44 -6.16 8.58
C ALA A 72 15.33 -5.21 7.37
N ALA A 73 16.21 -5.38 6.38
CA ALA A 73 16.17 -4.61 5.15
C ALA A 73 14.86 -4.86 4.39
N TRP A 74 14.40 -6.11 4.32
CA TRP A 74 13.12 -6.46 3.70
C TRP A 74 11.92 -5.79 4.40
N TYR A 75 11.93 -5.72 5.74
CA TYR A 75 10.92 -5.02 6.52
C TYR A 75 10.90 -3.51 6.27
N ILE A 76 12.06 -2.86 6.30
CA ILE A 76 12.20 -1.41 6.05
C ILE A 76 11.77 -1.05 4.63
N VAL A 77 12.21 -1.83 3.64
CA VAL A 77 11.83 -1.58 2.23
C VAL A 77 10.33 -1.82 2.03
N SER A 78 9.78 -2.92 2.57
CA SER A 78 8.35 -3.24 2.41
C SER A 78 7.44 -2.22 3.10
N SER A 79 7.83 -1.72 4.28
CA SER A 79 7.07 -0.70 5.00
C SER A 79 7.10 0.65 4.27
N ARG A 80 8.26 1.07 3.74
CA ARG A 80 8.36 2.26 2.88
C ARG A 80 7.50 2.14 1.61
N LEU A 81 7.57 0.99 0.93
CA LEU A 81 6.77 0.74 -0.28
C LEU A 81 5.27 0.72 0.02
N ALA A 82 4.85 0.16 1.16
CA ALA A 82 3.46 0.19 1.59
C ALA A 82 2.98 1.62 1.88
N GLY A 83 3.82 2.43 2.55
CA GLY A 83 3.54 3.85 2.81
C GLY A 83 3.41 4.66 1.51
N GLN A 84 4.35 4.48 0.58
CA GLN A 84 4.31 5.14 -0.74
C GLN A 84 3.08 4.72 -1.54
N ALA A 85 2.75 3.42 -1.57
CA ALA A 85 1.58 2.94 -2.29
C ALA A 85 0.26 3.49 -1.71
N ALA A 86 0.17 3.64 -0.38
CA ALA A 86 -0.98 4.27 0.27
C ALA A 86 -1.07 5.77 -0.06
N GLN A 87 0.07 6.48 -0.07
CA GLN A 87 0.12 7.89 -0.47
C GLN A 87 -0.28 8.08 -1.93
N ASP A 88 0.24 7.25 -2.85
CA ASP A 88 -0.14 7.29 -4.26
C ASP A 88 -1.63 7.04 -4.46
N LEU A 89 -2.21 6.07 -3.73
CA LEU A 89 -3.64 5.81 -3.78
C LEU A 89 -4.45 6.99 -3.25
N SER A 90 -4.04 7.61 -2.14
CA SER A 90 -4.71 8.79 -1.59
C SER A 90 -4.66 9.98 -2.56
N LYS A 91 -3.53 10.18 -3.24
CA LYS A 91 -3.36 11.23 -4.25
C LYS A 91 -4.24 10.99 -5.47
N LEU A 92 -4.34 9.74 -5.93
CA LEU A 92 -5.22 9.35 -7.03
C LEU A 92 -6.70 9.52 -6.64
N LYS A 93 -7.09 9.17 -5.42
CA LYS A 93 -8.45 9.43 -4.89
C LYS A 93 -8.76 10.92 -4.88
N ASN A 94 -7.86 11.75 -4.34
CA ASN A 94 -8.04 13.21 -4.31
C ASN A 94 -8.12 13.80 -5.72
N THR A 95 -7.35 13.26 -6.67
CA THR A 95 -7.40 13.67 -8.09
C THR A 95 -8.71 13.23 -8.76
N ALA A 96 -9.26 12.06 -8.38
CA ALA A 96 -10.54 11.58 -8.88
C ALA A 96 -11.69 12.43 -8.34
N ILE A 97 -11.66 12.80 -7.07
CA ILE A 97 -12.62 13.72 -6.45
C ILE A 97 -12.53 15.10 -7.12
N SER A 98 -11.32 15.63 -7.30
CA SER A 98 -11.11 16.97 -7.87
C SER A 98 -11.41 17.05 -9.37
N ARG A 99 -11.23 15.96 -10.14
CA ARG A 99 -11.61 15.89 -11.57
C ARG A 99 -13.05 15.44 -11.79
N GLY A 100 -13.65 14.75 -10.83
CA GLY A 100 -15.08 14.43 -10.80
C GLY A 100 -15.96 15.67 -10.70
N TYR A 101 -15.45 16.76 -10.11
CA TYR A 101 -16.18 18.01 -9.92
C TYR A 101 -16.30 18.88 -11.20
N PRO A 102 -15.24 19.10 -12.00
CA PRO A 102 -15.31 19.93 -13.22
C PRO A 102 -15.16 19.14 -14.54
N GLY A 103 -14.66 17.90 -14.52
CA GLY A 103 -14.29 17.16 -15.75
C GLY A 103 -15.35 16.20 -16.28
N LEU A 104 -16.29 15.74 -15.44
CA LEU A 104 -17.38 14.84 -15.83
C LEU A 104 -18.71 15.56 -16.11
N CYS A 105 -18.82 16.85 -15.81
CA CYS A 105 -20.08 17.60 -15.89
C CYS A 105 -19.86 19.02 -16.43
N PRO A 106 -19.47 19.24 -17.71
CA PRO A 106 -19.38 20.60 -18.23
C PRO A 106 -20.77 21.25 -18.42
N HIS A 107 -21.84 20.47 -18.60
CA HIS A 107 -23.11 21.03 -19.13
C HIS A 107 -24.45 20.45 -18.62
N GLU A 108 -24.50 19.55 -17.63
CA GLU A 108 -25.79 19.06 -17.11
C GLU A 108 -25.82 18.98 -15.58
N ASN A 109 -26.88 19.55 -15.00
CA ASN A 109 -27.23 19.42 -13.59
C ASN A 109 -28.69 18.94 -13.53
N PRO A 110 -29.02 17.79 -12.91
CA PRO A 110 -28.14 16.89 -12.17
C PRO A 110 -27.33 15.94 -13.06
N CYS A 111 -26.06 15.77 -12.72
CA CYS A 111 -25.11 14.99 -13.49
C CYS A 111 -25.18 13.50 -13.10
N GLY A 112 -26.15 12.74 -13.64
CA GLY A 112 -26.37 11.32 -13.30
C GLY A 112 -25.14 10.42 -13.50
N CYS A 113 -24.23 10.83 -14.38
CA CYS A 113 -23.02 10.11 -14.72
C CYS A 113 -21.91 10.15 -13.66
N ARG A 114 -22.01 11.10 -12.72
CA ARG A 114 -21.16 11.15 -11.53
C ARG A 114 -21.51 10.02 -10.57
N GLN A 115 -22.79 9.83 -10.27
CA GLN A 115 -23.25 8.77 -9.37
C GLN A 115 -22.89 7.38 -9.92
N ASP A 116 -23.06 7.14 -11.21
CA ASP A 116 -22.65 5.86 -11.83
C ASP A 116 -21.15 5.56 -11.67
N PHE A 117 -20.29 6.59 -11.74
CA PHE A 117 -18.85 6.42 -11.55
C PHE A 117 -18.51 6.17 -10.07
N PHE A 118 -19.10 6.93 -9.16
CA PHE A 118 -18.87 6.76 -7.72
C PHE A 118 -19.39 5.41 -7.24
N ASP A 119 -20.59 4.99 -7.65
CA ASP A 119 -21.18 3.69 -7.32
C ASP A 119 -20.35 2.53 -7.88
N LYS A 120 -19.77 2.66 -9.08
CA LYS A 120 -18.85 1.66 -9.63
C LYS A 120 -17.59 1.52 -8.81
N MET A 121 -17.02 2.64 -8.37
CA MET A 121 -15.81 2.65 -7.56
C MET A 121 -16.08 2.15 -6.13
N GLU A 122 -17.23 2.48 -5.56
CA GLU A 122 -17.69 1.96 -4.28
C GLU A 122 -17.91 0.44 -4.33
N LYS A 123 -18.52 -0.09 -5.41
CA LYS A 123 -18.63 -1.54 -5.65
C LYS A 123 -17.26 -2.24 -5.76
N GLN A 124 -16.21 -1.51 -6.16
CA GLN A 124 -14.82 -2.00 -6.19
C GLN A 124 -14.09 -1.78 -4.83
N GLY A 125 -14.78 -1.27 -3.82
CA GLY A 125 -14.25 -0.99 -2.48
C GLY A 125 -13.36 0.25 -2.42
N ILE A 126 -13.52 1.19 -3.37
CA ILE A 126 -12.85 2.48 -3.41
C ILE A 126 -13.89 3.55 -3.05
N ASP A 127 -13.98 3.87 -1.77
CA ASP A 127 -14.84 4.96 -1.33
C ASP A 127 -14.28 6.32 -1.79
N LEU A 128 -15.09 7.05 -2.55
CA LEU A 128 -14.82 8.39 -3.07
C LEU A 128 -15.81 9.42 -2.50
N TYR A 129 -16.80 8.98 -1.71
CA TYR A 129 -17.72 9.84 -0.98
C TYR A 129 -16.97 10.37 0.25
N LEU A 130 -16.56 11.63 0.18
CA LEU A 130 -15.82 12.32 1.24
C LEU A 130 -16.73 13.34 1.90
#